data_AF-A0A2E5TID6-F1
#
_entry.id   AF-A0A2E5TID6-F1
#
_cell.length_a   1.000
_cell.length_b   1.000
_cell.length_c   1.000
_cell.angle_alpha   90.00
_cell.angle_beta   90.00
_cell.angle_gamma   90.00
#
_symmetry.space_group_name_H-M   'P 1'
#
loop_
_entity.id
_entity.type
_entity.pdbx_description
1 polymer ?
#
loop_
_entity_poly.entity_id
_entity_poly.type
_entity_poly.pdbx_seq_one_letter_code
_entity_poly.pdbx_strand_id
1 'polypeptide(L)'
;MAGTAAVFVFADQHANKPVERQGEIWSEEELHLNTLPAELNPKPSMASSLALEGLESYDPPRHGDLRDVSALNARFVYIDGIKGWVEVATTAGG
;
A
#
# COMPACT_ATOMS: atom_id res chain seq x y z
N MET A 1 -20.54 -3.01 6.13
CA MET A 1 -19.79 -1.74 6.16
C MET A 1 -18.71 -1.89 5.10
N ALA A 2 -18.75 -1.11 4.03
CA ALA A 2 -17.65 -1.08 3.06
C ALA A 2 -16.48 -0.39 3.76
N GLY A 3 -15.41 -1.13 4.02
CA GLY A 3 -14.19 -0.55 4.56
C GLY A 3 -13.50 0.23 3.44
N THR A 4 -13.03 1.43 3.74
CA THR A 4 -11.96 2.02 2.94
C THR A 4 -10.67 1.39 3.44
N ALA A 5 -9.92 0.73 2.57
CA ALA A 5 -8.64 0.13 2.94
C ALA A 5 -7.69 1.24 3.41
N ALA A 6 -6.97 1.03 4.53
CA ALA A 6 -5.96 1.98 4.97
C ALA A 6 -4.76 2.00 4.01
N VAL A 7 -4.10 3.15 3.84
CA VAL A 7 -2.89 3.29 3.02
C VAL A 7 -1.74 3.79 3.89
N PHE A 8 -0.69 2.98 4.00
CA PHE A 8 0.51 3.25 4.79
C PHE A 8 1.65 3.63 3.86
N VAL A 9 2.37 4.70 4.22
CA VAL A 9 3.49 5.24 3.45
C VAL A 9 4.73 5.37 4.32
N PHE A 10 5.91 5.44 3.70
CA PHE A 10 7.15 5.71 4.42
C PHE A 10 7.10 7.10 5.07
N ALA A 11 7.35 7.14 6.38
CA ALA A 11 7.32 8.37 7.18
C ALA A 11 8.28 9.45 6.67
N ASP A 12 9.38 9.06 6.04
CA ASP A 12 10.44 9.99 5.61
C ASP A 12 10.33 10.42 4.14
N GLN A 13 9.66 9.64 3.27
CA GLN A 13 9.70 9.87 1.82
C GLN A 13 8.67 10.89 1.32
N HIS A 14 7.55 11.07 2.04
CA HIS A 14 6.46 11.95 1.59
C HIS A 14 6.29 13.22 2.44
N ALA A 15 7.32 13.63 3.19
CA ALA A 15 7.27 14.81 4.09
C ALA A 15 6.89 16.14 3.41
N ASN A 16 7.11 16.26 2.09
CA ASN A 16 6.80 17.46 1.30
C ASN A 16 5.48 17.36 0.51
N LYS A 17 4.75 16.24 0.59
CA LYS A 17 3.44 16.07 -0.05
C LYS A 17 2.36 16.10 1.05
N PRO A 18 1.20 16.75 0.83
CA PRO A 18 0.10 16.71 1.79
C PRO A 18 -0.49 15.30 1.82
N VAL A 19 0.11 14.44 2.63
CA VAL A 19 -0.46 13.17 3.07
C VAL A 19 -0.94 13.42 4.49
N GLU A 20 -2.22 13.20 4.77
CA GLU A 20 -2.74 13.30 6.15
C GLU A 20 -2.00 12.27 7.01
N ARG A 21 -1.03 12.74 7.80
CA ARG A 21 -0.39 11.92 8.82
C ARG A 21 -1.33 11.90 10.01
N GLN A 22 -1.93 10.75 10.29
CA GLN A 22 -2.61 10.53 11.57
C GLN A 22 -1.62 10.42 12.75
N GLY A 23 -0.37 10.90 12.60
CA GLY A 23 0.65 10.99 13.65
C GLY A 23 1.25 9.67 14.12
N GLU A 24 0.64 8.54 13.74
CA GLU A 24 1.06 7.20 14.13
C GLU A 24 2.12 6.65 13.15
N ILE A 25 3.07 5.91 13.70
CA ILE A 25 4.14 5.21 12.97
C ILE A 25 4.02 3.74 13.36
N TRP A 26 4.03 2.86 12.35
CA TRP A 26 3.92 1.42 12.54
C TRP A 26 5.20 0.72 12.08
N SER A 27 5.55 -0.36 12.77
CA SER A 27 6.67 -1.22 12.38
C SER A 27 6.27 -2.19 11.24
N GLU A 28 7.27 -2.81 10.61
CA GLU A 28 7.04 -3.81 9.56
C GLU A 28 6.26 -5.03 10.09
N GLU A 29 6.52 -5.41 11.35
CA GLU A 29 5.81 -6.50 12.04
C GLU A 29 4.36 -6.15 12.31
N GLU A 30 4.07 -4.91 12.74
CA GLU A 30 2.70 -4.43 12.96
C GLU A 30 1.90 -4.35 11.64
N LEU A 31 2.60 -4.09 10.54
CA LEU A 31 2.02 -4.09 9.20
C LEU A 31 2.02 -5.48 8.54
N HIS A 32 2.45 -6.52 9.26
CA HIS A 32 2.48 -7.91 8.83
C HIS A 32 3.25 -8.13 7.51
N LEU A 33 4.27 -7.32 7.21
CA LEU A 33 5.05 -7.43 5.97
C LEU A 33 5.76 -8.78 5.85
N ASN A 34 6.10 -9.41 6.98
CA ASN A 34 6.67 -10.74 7.06
C ASN A 34 5.73 -11.87 6.59
N THR A 35 4.45 -11.59 6.38
CA THR A 35 3.46 -12.56 5.89
C THR A 35 3.38 -12.63 4.36
N LEU A 36 4.05 -11.70 3.67
CA LEU A 36 4.00 -11.61 2.22
C LEU A 36 4.48 -12.89 1.53
N PRO A 37 3.83 -13.28 0.42
CA PRO A 37 4.30 -14.40 -0.39
C PRO A 37 5.65 -14.06 -1.03
N ALA A 38 6.45 -15.08 -1.33
CA ALA A 38 7.74 -14.93 -2.01
C ALA A 38 7.61 -14.28 -3.39
N GLU A 39 6.48 -14.51 -4.07
CA GLU A 39 6.12 -13.86 -5.33
C GLU A 39 4.88 -12.99 -5.11
N LEU A 40 5.01 -11.71 -5.44
CA LEU A 40 3.90 -10.76 -5.42
C LEU A 40 3.09 -10.87 -6.71
N ASN A 41 1.86 -10.36 -6.69
CA ASN A 41 0.93 -10.40 -7.82
C ASN A 41 0.79 -9.01 -8.47
N PRO A 42 1.54 -8.68 -9.54
CA PRO A 42 1.47 -7.38 -10.17
C PRO A 42 0.09 -7.12 -10.78
N LYS A 43 -0.41 -5.91 -10.55
CA LYS A 43 -1.70 -5.42 -11.05
C LYS A 43 -1.51 -4.11 -11.81
N PRO A 44 -2.50 -3.69 -12.62
CA PRO A 44 -2.45 -2.39 -13.29
C PRO A 44 -2.21 -1.25 -12.29
N SER A 45 -1.34 -0.32 -12.69
CA SER A 45 -1.00 0.86 -11.90
C SER A 45 -2.23 1.72 -11.61
N MET A 46 -2.17 2.47 -10.53
CA MET A 46 -3.21 3.38 -10.07
C MET A 46 -2.72 4.82 -10.12
N ALA A 47 -3.65 5.76 -10.34
CA ALA A 47 -3.29 7.17 -10.41
C ALA A 47 -2.92 7.75 -9.02
N SER A 48 -3.66 7.38 -7.96
CA SER A 48 -3.53 7.94 -6.62
C SER A 48 -3.71 6.89 -5.52
N SER A 49 -3.24 7.20 -4.30
CA SER A 49 -3.46 6.36 -3.10
C SER A 49 -4.95 6.23 -2.76
N LEU A 50 -5.73 7.31 -2.94
CA LEU A 50 -7.19 7.28 -2.75
C LEU A 50 -7.88 6.23 -3.63
N ALA A 51 -7.35 5.96 -4.83
CA ALA A 51 -7.89 4.91 -5.69
C ALA A 51 -7.69 3.50 -5.09
N LEU A 52 -6.68 3.29 -4.24
CA LEU A 52 -6.45 2.03 -3.55
C LEU A 52 -7.47 1.78 -2.43
N GLU A 53 -7.88 2.84 -1.73
CA GLU A 53 -8.83 2.77 -0.60
C GLU A 53 -10.20 2.23 -1.03
N GLY A 54 -10.62 2.55 -2.26
CA GLY A 54 -11.95 2.23 -2.79
C GLY A 54 -12.09 0.85 -3.48
N LEU A 55 -10.98 0.12 -3.67
CA LEU A 55 -10.97 -1.11 -4.48
C LEU A 55 -11.88 -2.22 -3.94
N GLU A 56 -12.07 -2.28 -2.62
CA GLU A 56 -12.88 -3.33 -1.96
C GLU A 56 -14.30 -3.47 -2.53
N SER A 57 -14.84 -2.40 -3.13
CA SER A 57 -16.21 -2.39 -3.65
C SER A 57 -16.35 -2.91 -5.09
N TYR A 58 -15.28 -2.96 -5.90
CA TYR A 58 -15.37 -3.26 -7.34
C TYR A 58 -14.22 -4.08 -7.92
N ASP A 59 -13.05 -4.09 -7.29
CA ASP A 59 -11.90 -4.94 -7.63
C ASP A 59 -11.21 -5.36 -6.32
N PRO A 60 -11.85 -6.23 -5.51
CA PRO A 60 -11.40 -6.52 -4.16
C PRO A 60 -9.95 -7.04 -4.16
N PRO A 61 -9.03 -6.36 -3.46
CA PRO A 61 -7.63 -6.76 -3.46
C PRO A 61 -7.41 -8.05 -2.68
N ARG A 62 -6.34 -8.76 -3.05
CA ARG A 62 -5.91 -10.00 -2.40
C ARG A 62 -4.54 -9.82 -1.79
N HIS A 63 -4.25 -10.60 -0.75
CA HIS A 63 -2.94 -10.58 -0.11
C HIS A 63 -1.81 -10.77 -1.13
N GLY A 64 -0.84 -9.85 -1.12
CA GLY A 64 0.29 -9.86 -2.06
C GLY A 64 0.01 -9.18 -3.41
N ASP A 65 -1.18 -8.62 -3.64
CA ASP A 65 -1.43 -7.78 -4.82
C ASP A 65 -0.52 -6.55 -4.78
N LEU A 66 0.15 -6.27 -5.90
CA LEU A 66 1.15 -5.24 -6.04
C LEU A 66 0.72 -4.21 -7.08
N ARG A 67 0.70 -2.92 -6.70
CA ARG A 67 0.33 -1.81 -7.59
C ARG A 67 1.32 -0.67 -7.48
N ASP A 68 1.71 -0.12 -8.63
CA ASP A 68 2.41 1.16 -8.67
C ASP A 68 1.38 2.30 -8.62
N VAL A 69 1.67 3.37 -7.87
CA VAL A 69 0.84 4.57 -7.72
C VAL A 69 1.58 5.78 -8.28
N SER A 70 1.11 6.30 -9.42
CA SER A 70 1.83 7.33 -10.18
C SER A 70 1.97 8.67 -9.45
N ALA A 71 0.94 9.14 -8.73
CA ALA A 71 1.02 10.41 -7.99
C ALA A 71 2.08 10.41 -6.86
N LEU A 72 2.37 9.23 -6.32
CA LEU A 72 3.39 9.05 -5.28
C LEU A 72 4.74 8.61 -5.85
N ASN A 73 4.78 8.13 -7.09
CA ASN A 73 5.93 7.44 -7.68
C ASN A 73 6.43 6.32 -6.76
N ALA A 74 5.48 5.55 -6.25
CA ALA A 74 5.67 4.56 -5.21
C ALA A 74 4.92 3.27 -5.54
N ARG A 75 5.28 2.19 -4.85
CA ARG A 75 4.69 0.88 -5.03
C ARG A 75 4.03 0.42 -3.74
N PHE A 76 2.86 -0.19 -3.85
CA PHE A 76 2.04 -0.62 -2.73
C PHE A 76 1.71 -2.10 -2.85
N VAL A 77 1.76 -2.79 -1.73
CA VAL A 77 1.32 -4.19 -1.60
C VAL A 77 0.12 -4.27 -0.66
N TYR A 78 -0.88 -5.09 -1.01
CA TYR A 78 -2.04 -5.32 -0.15
C TYR A 78 -1.77 -6.40 0.88
N ILE A 79 -2.06 -6.09 2.14
CA ILE A 79 -1.94 -6.99 3.29
C ILE A 79 -3.34 -7.30 3.82
N ASP A 80 -3.77 -8.56 3.66
CA ASP A 80 -5.13 -8.98 4.03
C ASP A 80 -5.36 -8.95 5.55
N GLY A 81 -4.31 -9.22 6.35
CA GLY A 81 -4.39 -9.23 7.81
C GLY A 81 -4.75 -7.88 8.44
N ILE A 82 -4.40 -6.77 7.77
CA ILE A 82 -4.70 -5.40 8.21
C ILE A 82 -5.69 -4.69 7.28
N LYS A 83 -6.16 -5.37 6.23
CA LYS A 83 -7.02 -4.80 5.17
C LYS A 83 -6.48 -3.46 4.64
N GLY A 84 -5.18 -3.43 4.35
CA GLY A 84 -4.46 -2.20 4.04
C GLY A 84 -3.41 -2.35 2.96
N TRP A 85 -3.11 -1.24 2.30
CA TRP A 85 -2.04 -1.10 1.31
C TRP A 85 -0.82 -0.50 1.98
N VAL A 86 0.32 -1.15 1.84
CA VAL A 86 1.59 -0.70 2.44
C VAL A 86 2.57 -0.35 1.35
N GLU A 87 3.15 0.85 1.42
CA GLU A 87 4.24 1.25 0.55
C GLU A 87 5.46 0.34 0.76
N VAL A 88 6.03 -0.16 -0.33
CA VAL A 88 7.22 -1.00 -0.31
C VAL A 88 8.32 -0.35 -1.12
N ALA A 89 9.56 -0.51 -0.66
CA ALA A 89 10.70 -0.03 -1.40
C ALA A 89 10.71 -0.68 -2.79
N THR A 90 10.86 0.13 -3.83
CA THR A 90 11.18 -0.39 -5.16
C THR A 90 12.57 -0.98 -5.05
N THR A 91 12.69 -2.30 -4.91
CA THR A 91 13.95 -2.98 -5.17
C THR A 91 14.26 -2.76 -6.63
N ALA A 92 15.09 -1.74 -6.92
CA ALA A 92 15.84 -1.70 -8.15
C ALA A 92 16.66 -2.99 -8.17
N GLY A 93 16.33 -3.90 -9.07
CA GLY A 93 17.21 -5.02 -9.37
C GLY A 93 18.61 -4.47 -9.60
N GLY A 94 19.57 -4.94 -8.81
CA GLY A 94 21.00 -4.73 -9.05
C GLY A 94 21.47 -5.46 -10.30
#